data_AF-A0A1L7XL58-F1
#
_entry.id   AF-A0A1L7XL58-F1
#
_cell.length_a   1.000
_cell.length_b   1.000
_cell.length_c   1.000
_cell.angle_alpha   90.00
_cell.angle_beta   90.00
_cell.angle_gamma   90.00
#
_symmetry.space_group_name_H-M   'P 1'
#
loop_
_entity.id
_entity.type
_entity.pdbx_description
1 polymer ?
#
loop_
_entity_poly.entity_id
_entity_poly.type
_entity_poly.pdbx_seq_one_letter_code
_entity_poly.pdbx_strand_id
1 'polypeptide(L)'
;MLSQYRVIEHARSRRRSFYFNPHRDVLWLSFDCTDQPDYLRDLERCYGKQLNAIESLLVEELEWGETTPVGYSFDYLAPFKGLQTILILFGDNDKDASSDTKEDLDNENNDGECGEDNSEDSDENSDQGSKIEAGGLYACADIVKAEYTEFLKDHEGIAKSIRCMDRSGTFY
;
A
#
# COMPACT_ATOMS: atom_id res chain seq x y z
N MET A 1 10.96 -8.59 -28.64
CA MET A 1 9.49 -8.81 -28.65
C MET A 1 8.83 -7.76 -27.77
N LEU A 2 8.17 -6.76 -28.36
CA LEU A 2 7.38 -5.77 -27.63
C LEU A 2 5.89 -6.13 -27.55
N SER A 3 5.48 -7.21 -28.22
CA SER A 3 4.08 -7.65 -28.33
C SER A 3 3.41 -8.06 -27.01
N GLN A 4 4.19 -8.27 -25.95
CA GLN A 4 3.69 -8.60 -24.61
C GLN A 4 3.33 -7.37 -23.78
N TYR A 5 3.75 -6.18 -24.21
CA TYR A 5 3.45 -4.92 -23.54
C TYR A 5 2.33 -4.17 -24.26
N ARG A 6 1.45 -3.59 -23.48
CA ARG A 6 0.42 -2.65 -23.93
C ARG A 6 0.85 -1.24 -23.56
N VAL A 7 0.61 -0.30 -24.44
CA VAL A 7 0.73 1.11 -24.09
C VAL A 7 -0.54 1.51 -23.34
N ILE A 8 -0.37 2.11 -22.16
CA ILE A 8 -1.43 2.79 -21.42
C ILE A 8 -1.21 4.29 -21.61
N GLU A 9 -2.07 4.92 -22.40
CA GLU A 9 -1.95 6.31 -22.78
C GLU A 9 -2.68 7.25 -21.81
N HIS A 10 -1.97 8.25 -21.30
CA HIS A 10 -2.58 9.32 -20.50
C HIS A 10 -3.21 10.37 -21.42
N ALA A 11 -4.51 10.63 -21.24
CA ALA A 11 -5.36 11.45 -22.11
C ALA A 11 -4.83 12.84 -22.45
N ARG A 12 -4.08 13.46 -21.52
CA ARG A 12 -3.54 14.82 -21.67
C ARG A 12 -2.01 14.93 -21.72
N SER A 13 -1.26 13.85 -21.53
CA SER A 13 0.20 13.94 -21.37
C SER A 13 0.91 12.67 -21.77
N ARG A 14 1.55 12.66 -22.94
CA ARG A 14 2.33 11.50 -23.41
C ARG A 14 3.46 11.09 -22.47
N ARG A 15 3.98 12.02 -21.66
CA ARG A 15 5.05 11.74 -20.67
C ARG A 15 4.55 10.93 -19.47
N ARG A 16 3.23 10.89 -19.26
CA ARG A 16 2.58 10.10 -18.21
C ARG A 16 2.01 8.78 -18.75
N SER A 17 2.16 8.52 -20.04
CA SER A 17 1.87 7.21 -20.62
C SER A 17 2.96 6.22 -20.25
N PHE A 18 2.61 4.95 -20.09
CA PHE A 18 3.54 3.89 -19.73
C PHE A 18 3.27 2.60 -20.51
N TYR A 19 4.25 1.71 -20.53
CA TYR A 19 4.07 0.35 -21.03
C TYR A 19 3.74 -0.57 -19.87
N PHE A 20 2.79 -1.47 -20.07
CA PHE A 20 2.33 -2.41 -19.06
C PHE A 20 2.17 -3.80 -19.67
N ASN A 21 2.72 -4.82 -19.01
CA ASN A 21 2.50 -6.23 -19.34
C ASN A 21 1.43 -6.81 -18.41
N PRO A 22 0.20 -7.07 -18.92
CA PRO A 22 -0.90 -7.57 -18.10
C PRO A 22 -0.59 -8.82 -17.27
N HIS A 23 0.33 -9.67 -17.75
CA HIS A 23 0.60 -10.95 -17.12
C HIS A 23 1.80 -10.93 -16.16
N ARG A 24 2.51 -9.80 -16.04
CA ARG A 24 3.73 -9.71 -15.23
C ARG A 24 3.79 -8.47 -14.36
N ASP A 25 3.28 -7.36 -14.86
CA ASP A 25 3.33 -6.10 -14.17
C ASP A 25 2.14 -6.01 -13.22
N VAL A 26 2.36 -5.30 -12.11
CA VAL A 26 1.36 -5.06 -11.08
C VAL A 26 1.21 -3.57 -10.93
N LEU A 27 -0.04 -3.10 -10.84
CA LEU A 27 -0.31 -1.70 -10.51
C LEU A 27 -0.47 -1.59 -8.99
N TRP A 28 0.38 -0.78 -8.37
CA TRP A 28 0.28 -0.48 -6.94
C TRP A 28 -0.65 0.73 -6.75
N LEU A 29 -1.69 0.54 -5.95
CA LEU A 29 -2.51 1.62 -5.41
C LEU A 29 -1.93 1.99 -4.04
N SER A 30 -1.20 3.10 -4.00
CA SER A 30 -0.68 3.66 -2.74
C SER A 30 -1.80 4.35 -1.96
N PHE A 31 -1.53 4.68 -0.69
CA PHE A 31 -2.38 5.48 0.20
C PHE A 31 -3.17 6.60 -0.49
N ASP A 32 -2.49 7.41 -1.32
CA ASP A 32 -3.13 8.52 -2.03
C ASP A 32 -4.36 8.05 -2.82
N CYS A 33 -4.32 6.87 -3.43
CA CYS A 33 -5.43 6.33 -4.20
C CYS A 33 -6.54 5.69 -3.37
N THR A 34 -6.32 5.40 -2.08
CA THR A 34 -7.27 4.69 -1.20
C THR A 34 -7.93 5.62 -0.16
N ASP A 35 -7.31 6.75 0.18
CA ASP A 35 -7.86 7.73 1.15
C ASP A 35 -8.77 8.79 0.49
N GLN A 36 -8.56 9.11 -0.79
CA GLN A 36 -9.41 10.10 -1.48
C GLN A 36 -10.01 9.55 -2.78
N PRO A 37 -11.34 9.37 -2.87
CA PRO A 37 -12.03 8.92 -4.08
C PRO A 37 -11.77 9.78 -5.33
N ASP A 38 -11.35 11.04 -5.13
CA ASP A 38 -11.00 11.97 -6.21
C ASP A 38 -9.82 11.48 -7.04
N TYR A 39 -8.84 10.81 -6.44
CA TYR A 39 -7.71 10.29 -7.19
C TYR A 39 -8.11 9.13 -8.11
N LEU A 40 -9.07 8.30 -7.68
CA LEU A 40 -9.62 7.25 -8.53
C LEU A 40 -10.39 7.84 -9.72
N ARG A 41 -11.21 8.87 -9.48
CA ARG A 41 -11.90 9.61 -10.54
C ARG A 41 -10.92 10.25 -11.51
N ASP A 42 -9.83 10.80 -11.00
CA ASP A 42 -8.77 11.38 -11.80
C ASP A 42 -8.01 10.32 -12.61
N LEU A 43 -7.74 9.14 -12.02
CA LEU A 43 -7.15 7.99 -12.69
C LEU A 43 -8.02 7.53 -13.87
N GLU A 44 -9.32 7.35 -13.63
CA GLU A 44 -10.29 7.03 -14.68
C GLU A 44 -10.35 8.11 -15.76
N ARG A 45 -10.34 9.39 -15.38
CA ARG A 45 -10.32 10.50 -16.35
C ARG A 45 -9.05 10.51 -17.20
N CYS A 46 -7.91 10.12 -16.61
CA CYS A 46 -6.62 10.16 -17.29
C CYS A 46 -6.39 8.97 -18.21
N TYR A 47 -6.81 7.77 -17.83
CA TYR A 47 -6.49 6.54 -18.58
C TYR A 47 -7.72 5.83 -19.15
N GLY A 48 -8.89 6.06 -18.57
CA GLY A 48 -10.18 5.55 -19.04
C GLY A 48 -10.21 4.03 -19.10
N LYS A 49 -10.82 3.51 -20.18
CA LYS A 49 -11.03 2.07 -20.38
C LYS A 49 -9.74 1.25 -20.50
N GLN A 50 -8.57 1.89 -20.63
CA GLN A 50 -7.29 1.19 -20.69
C GLN A 50 -6.95 0.54 -19.34
N LEU A 51 -7.52 1.04 -18.23
CA LEU A 51 -7.40 0.43 -16.91
C LEU A 51 -7.99 -0.99 -16.87
N ASN A 52 -8.90 -1.34 -17.79
CA ASN A 52 -9.40 -2.71 -17.94
C ASN A 52 -8.33 -3.71 -18.39
N ALA A 53 -7.13 -3.25 -18.80
CA ALA A 53 -6.02 -4.13 -19.14
C ALA A 53 -5.17 -4.53 -17.92
N ILE A 54 -5.43 -3.95 -16.75
CA ILE A 54 -4.73 -4.28 -15.51
C ILE A 54 -5.35 -5.56 -14.93
N GLU A 55 -4.56 -6.63 -14.83
CA GLU A 55 -5.00 -7.92 -14.29
C GLU A 55 -4.58 -8.13 -12.84
N SER A 56 -3.59 -7.39 -12.34
CA SER A 56 -3.06 -7.52 -10.98
C SER A 56 -2.92 -6.15 -10.30
N LEU A 57 -3.48 -6.02 -9.10
CA LEU A 57 -3.30 -4.86 -8.22
C LEU A 57 -2.52 -5.24 -6.97
N LEU A 58 -1.70 -4.32 -6.48
CA LEU A 58 -1.03 -4.40 -5.19
C LEU A 58 -1.58 -3.30 -4.27
N VAL A 59 -1.86 -3.65 -3.03
CA VAL A 59 -2.31 -2.74 -1.97
C VAL A 59 -1.63 -3.14 -0.66
N GLU A 60 -1.37 -2.20 0.23
CA GLU A 60 -0.82 -2.50 1.56
C GLU A 60 -1.95 -2.87 2.54
N GLU A 61 -1.73 -3.86 3.40
CA GLU A 61 -2.77 -4.41 4.27
C GLU A 61 -3.33 -3.38 5.25
N LEU A 62 -2.48 -2.59 5.90
CA LEU A 62 -2.92 -1.55 6.83
C LEU A 62 -3.80 -0.51 6.11
N GLU A 63 -3.37 -0.05 4.95
CA GLU A 63 -4.12 0.91 4.13
C GLU A 63 -5.46 0.30 3.71
N TRP A 64 -5.41 -0.93 3.21
CA TRP A 64 -6.57 -1.64 2.69
C TRP A 64 -7.57 -2.00 3.78
N GLY A 65 -7.12 -2.35 4.99
CA GLY A 65 -7.96 -2.71 6.12
C GLY A 65 -8.55 -1.49 6.85
N GLU A 66 -7.76 -0.46 7.09
CA GLU A 66 -8.18 0.71 7.87
C GLU A 66 -8.96 1.74 7.04
N THR A 67 -8.49 2.06 5.83
CA THR A 67 -9.10 3.12 5.00
C THR A 67 -10.10 2.58 4.00
N THR A 68 -9.98 1.32 3.58
CA THR A 68 -10.84 0.71 2.57
C THR A 68 -11.44 -0.61 3.03
N PRO A 69 -12.20 -0.63 4.16
CA PRO A 69 -12.80 -1.85 4.65
C PRO A 69 -13.62 -2.53 3.56
N VAL A 70 -13.73 -3.85 3.63
CA VAL A 70 -14.21 -4.73 2.55
C VAL A 70 -15.51 -4.25 1.86
N GLY A 71 -16.43 -3.58 2.56
CA GLY A 71 -17.64 -3.00 1.95
C GLY A 71 -17.42 -1.79 1.03
N TYR A 72 -16.31 -1.07 1.19
CA TYR A 72 -15.92 0.11 0.41
C TYR A 72 -14.88 -0.19 -0.67
N SER A 73 -14.20 -1.34 -0.61
CA SER A 73 -13.20 -1.71 -1.61
C SER A 73 -13.80 -1.93 -3.00
N PHE A 74 -15.10 -2.19 -3.11
CA PHE A 74 -15.82 -2.26 -4.38
C PHE A 74 -15.57 -1.03 -5.26
N ASP A 75 -15.74 0.17 -4.70
CA ASP A 75 -15.68 1.42 -5.46
C ASP A 75 -14.28 1.66 -6.04
N TYR A 76 -13.24 1.25 -5.30
CA TYR A 76 -11.84 1.34 -5.73
C TYR A 76 -11.46 0.31 -6.79
N LEU A 77 -12.14 -0.83 -6.82
CA LEU A 77 -11.87 -1.91 -7.77
C LEU A 77 -12.71 -1.79 -9.06
N ALA A 78 -13.84 -1.10 -9.00
CA ALA A 78 -14.77 -0.92 -10.13
C ALA A 78 -14.13 -0.41 -11.45
N PRO A 79 -13.10 0.46 -11.43
CA PRO A 79 -12.42 0.90 -12.66
C PRO A 79 -11.64 -0.21 -13.37
N PHE A 80 -11.25 -1.27 -12.65
CA PHE A 80 -10.33 -2.31 -13.12
C PHE A 80 -11.09 -3.56 -13.56
N LYS A 81 -11.89 -3.45 -14.62
CA LYS A 81 -12.78 -4.56 -15.07
C LYS A 81 -12.05 -5.81 -15.57
N GLY A 82 -10.75 -5.72 -15.82
CA GLY A 82 -9.90 -6.85 -16.19
C GLY A 82 -9.23 -7.51 -15.01
N LEU A 83 -9.43 -7.02 -13.79
CA LEU A 83 -8.74 -7.46 -12.60
C LEU A 83 -8.99 -8.96 -12.36
N GLN A 84 -7.89 -9.67 -12.14
CA GLN A 84 -7.89 -11.10 -11.87
C GLN A 84 -7.39 -11.37 -10.46
N THR A 85 -6.42 -10.59 -9.99
CA THR A 85 -5.76 -10.84 -8.71
C THR A 85 -5.54 -9.56 -7.93
N ILE A 86 -5.86 -9.61 -6.64
CA ILE A 86 -5.47 -8.60 -5.66
C ILE A 86 -4.33 -9.18 -4.82
N LEU A 87 -3.23 -8.45 -4.75
CA LEU A 87 -2.08 -8.75 -3.91
C LEU A 87 -2.15 -7.83 -2.69
N ILE A 88 -2.24 -8.43 -1.51
CA ILE A 88 -2.21 -7.74 -0.23
C ILE A 88 -0.77 -7.82 0.28
N LEU A 89 -0.11 -6.68 0.44
CA LEU A 89 1.23 -6.59 1.02
C LEU A 89 1.10 -6.36 2.52
N PHE A 90 1.60 -7.30 3.32
CA PHE A 90 1.73 -7.07 4.76
C PHE A 90 2.88 -6.11 5.02
N GLY A 91 2.56 -5.02 5.72
CA GLY A 91 3.55 -4.14 6.29
C GLY A 91 4.25 -4.82 7.45
N ASP A 92 5.56 -4.64 7.56
CA ASP A 92 6.18 -4.72 8.87
C ASP A 92 5.60 -3.55 9.68
N ASN A 93 5.20 -3.77 10.93
CA ASN A 93 4.74 -2.71 11.85
C ASN A 93 5.86 -1.72 12.24
N ASP A 94 6.80 -1.46 11.33
CA ASP A 94 7.78 -0.41 11.44
C ASP A 94 7.07 0.89 11.11
N LYS A 95 6.41 1.42 12.13
CA LYS A 95 6.21 2.86 12.24
C LYS A 95 7.58 3.53 12.31
N ASP A 96 8.28 3.62 11.19
CA ASP A 96 9.29 4.64 10.96
C ASP A 96 8.58 5.97 10.69
N ALA A 97 7.79 6.39 11.67
CA ALA A 97 7.28 7.75 11.81
C ALA A 97 8.17 8.48 12.83
N SER A 98 9.43 8.71 12.47
CA SER A 98 10.16 9.90 12.91
C SER A 98 11.35 10.18 11.99
N SER A 99 11.09 10.60 10.75
CA SER A 99 12.01 11.59 10.18
C SER A 99 11.71 12.93 10.84
N ASP A 100 12.05 13.06 12.12
CA ASP A 100 12.36 14.36 12.71
C ASP A 100 13.62 14.84 11.98
N THR A 101 13.42 15.39 10.79
CA THR A 101 14.33 16.37 10.23
C THR A 101 14.14 17.58 11.11
N LYS A 102 14.87 17.61 12.23
CA LYS A 102 15.20 18.86 12.90
C LYS A 102 15.92 19.68 11.83
N GLU A 103 15.17 20.56 11.18
CA GLU A 103 15.76 21.68 10.48
C GLU A 103 16.53 22.46 11.56
N ASP A 104 17.86 22.33 11.51
CA ASP A 104 18.79 23.16 12.23
C ASP A 104 18.55 24.61 11.82
N LEU A 105 17.64 25.27 12.52
CA LEU A 105 17.56 26.73 12.53
C LEU A 105 18.71 27.21 13.42
N ASP A 106 19.85 27.44 12.76
CA ASP A 106 20.89 28.33 13.25
C ASP A 106 20.25 29.65 13.66
N ASN A 107 20.09 29.87 14.97
CA ASN A 107 19.83 31.18 15.51
C ASN A 107 20.84 31.46 16.64
N GLU A 108 21.78 32.32 16.29
CA GLU A 108 22.82 32.85 17.16
C GLU A 108 22.23 33.62 18.36
N ASN A 109 22.97 33.56 19.47
CA ASN A 109 22.96 34.45 20.66
C ASN A 109 21.95 34.15 21.78
N ASN A 110 22.44 33.53 22.86
CA ASN A 110 22.65 34.23 24.14
C ASN A 110 23.23 33.29 25.23
N ASP A 111 24.48 33.56 25.57
CA ASP A 111 25.06 33.67 26.92
C ASP A 111 24.12 33.42 28.12
N GLY A 112 24.47 32.42 28.94
CA GLY A 112 23.80 32.16 30.21
C GLY A 112 24.26 30.87 30.90
N GLU A 113 25.24 31.02 31.78
CA GLU A 113 25.91 30.03 32.63
C GLU A 113 24.98 29.30 33.64
N CYS A 114 25.45 28.11 34.06
CA CYS A 114 25.19 27.36 35.31
C CYS A 114 24.10 26.26 35.36
N GLY A 115 24.55 25.02 35.63
CA GLY A 115 23.75 23.98 36.30
C GLY A 115 24.20 22.54 36.00
N GLU A 116 25.21 22.04 36.71
CA GLU A 116 25.49 20.60 36.84
C GLU A 116 24.38 19.94 37.67
N ASP A 117 23.86 18.79 37.23
CA ASP A 117 23.35 17.75 38.12
C ASP A 117 23.51 16.38 37.46
N ASN A 118 24.29 15.52 38.13
CA ASN A 118 24.47 14.11 37.80
C ASN A 118 23.27 13.31 38.32
N SER A 119 22.64 12.52 37.45
CA SER A 119 22.00 11.27 37.86
C SER A 119 22.20 10.23 36.77
N GLU A 120 23.17 9.36 36.99
CA GLU A 120 23.22 8.03 36.39
C GLU A 120 22.02 7.24 36.91
N ASP A 121 21.22 6.67 36.01
CA ASP A 121 20.51 5.43 36.30
C ASP A 121 20.15 4.70 34.99
N SER A 122 20.98 3.70 34.70
CA SER A 122 20.61 2.34 34.33
C SER A 122 19.71 2.11 33.10
N ASP A 123 20.37 1.62 32.04
CA ASP A 123 19.81 0.76 31.01
C ASP A 123 18.87 -0.31 31.58
N GLU A 124 17.68 -0.49 30.98
CA GLU A 124 17.15 -1.82 30.69
C GLU A 124 16.02 -1.77 29.64
N ASN A 125 16.32 -2.41 28.51
CA ASN A 125 15.46 -2.79 27.40
C ASN A 125 14.02 -3.18 27.77
N SER A 126 13.07 -2.70 26.97
CA SER A 126 11.98 -3.55 26.46
C SER A 126 11.37 -2.91 25.21
N ASP A 127 12.21 -2.67 24.21
CA ASP A 127 11.73 -2.53 22.83
C ASP A 127 11.28 -3.93 22.35
N GLN A 128 10.03 -4.27 22.68
CA GLN A 128 9.31 -5.34 21.99
C GLN A 128 8.65 -4.73 20.76
N GLY A 129 9.48 -4.36 19.78
CA GLY A 129 9.07 -4.38 18.38
C GLY A 129 8.49 -5.77 18.13
N SER A 130 7.16 -5.84 18.00
CA SER A 130 6.47 -7.11 17.83
C SER A 130 6.83 -7.62 16.44
N LYS A 131 7.94 -8.34 16.36
CA LYS A 131 8.28 -9.18 15.22
C LYS A 131 7.11 -10.14 15.09
N ILE A 132 6.19 -9.85 14.16
CA ILE A 132 5.09 -10.76 13.87
C ILE A 132 5.79 -12.01 13.33
N GLU A 133 5.88 -13.04 14.17
CA GLU A 133 6.46 -14.30 13.76
C GLU A 133 5.71 -14.79 12.52
N ALA A 134 6.37 -15.56 11.65
CA ALA A 134 5.74 -16.06 10.42
C ALA A 134 4.36 -16.69 10.67
N GLY A 135 4.15 -17.33 11.83
CA GLY A 135 2.85 -17.85 12.27
C GLY A 135 1.74 -16.80 12.43
N GLY A 136 2.07 -15.57 12.82
CA GLY A 136 1.13 -14.45 12.87
C GLY A 136 0.71 -13.99 11.48
N LEU A 137 1.63 -13.92 10.51
CA LEU A 137 1.31 -13.54 9.13
C LEU A 137 0.42 -14.57 8.42
N TYR A 138 0.60 -15.87 8.68
CA TYR A 138 -0.33 -16.90 8.18
C TYR A 138 -1.74 -16.72 8.73
N ALA A 139 -1.88 -16.44 10.04
CA ALA A 139 -3.18 -16.20 10.64
C ALA A 139 -3.86 -14.95 10.08
N CYS A 140 -3.12 -13.85 9.89
CA CYS A 140 -3.60 -12.64 9.22
C CYS A 140 -4.04 -12.94 7.78
N ALA A 141 -3.24 -13.69 7.02
CA ALA A 141 -3.60 -14.09 5.66
C ALA A 141 -4.89 -14.92 5.60
N ASP A 142 -5.08 -15.83 6.53
CA ASP A 142 -6.30 -16.64 6.59
C ASP A 142 -7.55 -15.79 6.87
N ILE A 143 -7.43 -14.80 7.76
CA ILE A 143 -8.51 -13.84 8.05
C ILE A 143 -8.84 -13.02 6.80
N VAL A 144 -7.84 -12.36 6.20
CA VAL A 144 -8.03 -11.51 5.01
C VAL A 144 -8.62 -12.31 3.85
N LYS A 145 -8.11 -13.53 3.60
CA LYS A 145 -8.66 -14.41 2.55
C LYS A 145 -10.10 -14.79 2.84
N ALA A 146 -10.46 -15.08 4.08
CA ALA A 146 -11.84 -15.45 4.44
C ALA A 146 -12.81 -14.30 4.18
N GLU A 147 -12.49 -13.10 4.68
CA GLU A 147 -13.31 -11.89 4.50
C GLU A 147 -13.51 -11.56 3.02
N TYR A 148 -12.43 -11.57 2.25
CA TYR A 148 -12.52 -11.28 0.83
C TYR A 148 -13.16 -12.39 0.00
N THR A 149 -13.05 -13.65 0.42
CA THR A 149 -13.77 -14.75 -0.25
C THR A 149 -15.27 -14.58 -0.10
N GLU A 150 -15.74 -14.08 1.04
CA GLU A 150 -17.16 -13.74 1.23
C GLU A 150 -17.56 -12.55 0.35
N PHE A 151 -16.78 -11.46 0.38
CA PHE A 151 -17.02 -10.29 -0.45
C PHE A 151 -17.07 -10.57 -1.95
N LEU A 152 -16.13 -11.38 -2.46
CA LEU A 152 -16.07 -11.73 -3.88
C LEU A 152 -17.23 -12.63 -4.33
N LYS A 153 -17.88 -13.37 -3.42
CA LYS A 153 -19.11 -14.11 -3.74
C LYS A 153 -20.28 -13.16 -3.94
N ASP A 154 -20.36 -12.11 -3.13
CA ASP A 154 -21.43 -11.12 -3.22
C ASP A 154 -21.24 -10.15 -4.40
N HIS A 155 -20.01 -10.07 -4.93
CA HIS A 155 -19.65 -9.18 -6.02
C HIS A 155 -18.93 -9.93 -7.16
N GLU A 156 -19.68 -10.82 -7.82
CA GLU A 156 -19.18 -11.57 -8.97
C GLU A 156 -18.56 -10.63 -10.02
N GLY A 157 -17.31 -10.91 -10.39
CA GLY A 157 -16.62 -10.27 -11.52
C GLY A 157 -15.61 -9.18 -11.17
N ILE A 158 -15.36 -8.87 -9.90
CA ILE A 158 -14.32 -7.90 -9.50
C ILE A 158 -12.92 -8.49 -9.64
N ALA A 159 -12.65 -9.61 -8.99
CA ALA A 159 -11.38 -10.31 -9.04
C ALA A 159 -11.62 -11.81 -8.88
N LYS A 160 -10.68 -12.63 -9.36
CA LYS A 160 -10.76 -14.09 -9.26
C LYS A 160 -10.02 -14.64 -8.04
N SER A 161 -9.01 -13.93 -7.54
CA SER A 161 -8.20 -14.40 -6.44
C SER A 161 -7.61 -13.26 -5.63
N ILE A 162 -7.31 -13.57 -4.36
CA ILE A 162 -6.54 -12.73 -3.47
C ILE A 162 -5.36 -13.53 -2.94
N ARG A 163 -4.21 -12.87 -2.88
CA ARG A 163 -2.98 -13.45 -2.34
C ARG A 163 -2.36 -12.46 -1.38
N CYS A 164 -1.85 -12.98 -0.27
CA CYS A 164 -1.14 -12.18 0.71
C CYS A 164 0.36 -12.44 0.57
N MET A 165 1.17 -11.40 0.69
CA MET A 165 2.62 -11.49 0.62
C MET A 165 3.29 -10.52 1.58
N ASP A 166 4.53 -10.81 1.96
CA ASP A 166 5.38 -9.88 2.70
C ASP A 166 6.34 -9.13 1.74
N ARG A 167 7.15 -8.24 2.31
CA ARG A 167 8.17 -7.48 1.57
C ARG A 167 9.31 -8.37 1.04
N SER A 168 9.48 -9.58 1.59
CA SER A 168 10.45 -10.56 1.09
C SER A 168 9.97 -11.29 -0.17
N GLY A 169 8.69 -11.15 -0.52
CA GLY A 169 8.06 -11.85 -1.63
C GLY A 169 7.54 -13.24 -1.26
N THR A 170 7.48 -13.56 0.03
CA THR A 170 6.90 -14.79 0.55
C THR A 170 5.38 -14.68 0.50
N PHE A 171 4.72 -15.70 -0.04
CA PHE A 171 3.26 -15.79 -0.11
C PHE A 171 2.70 -16.63 1.04
N TYR A 172 1.56 -16.20 1.57
CA TYR A 172 0.85 -16.84 2.68
C TYR A 172 -0.51 -17.32 2.21
#